data_AF-A0A6P0X941-F1
#
_entry.id   AF-A0A6P0X941-F1
#
_cell.length_a   1.000
_cell.length_b   1.000
_cell.length_c   1.000
_cell.angle_alpha   90.00
_cell.angle_beta   90.00
_cell.angle_gamma   90.00
#
_symmetry.space_group_name_H-M   'P 1'
#
loop_
_entity.id
_entity.type
_entity.pdbx_description
1 polymer ?
#
loop_
_entity_poly.entity_id
_entity_poly.type
_entity_poly.pdbx_seq_one_letter_code
_entity_poly.pdbx_strand_id
1 'polypeptide(L)'
;MRLNDGQLRIVSQRRNGLILYKSYHAEFVGPGAAVGGLLDLDCQEVLPVGELCLLSPNSREERQRAYALRRQWTRLIEQITSRQTPLQRAQKIIEQL
;
A
#
# COMPACT_ATOMS: atom_id res chain seq x y z
N MET A 1 -11.46 8.44 -4.09
CA MET A 1 -10.66 8.83 -2.90
C MET A 1 -9.48 9.65 -3.37
N ARG A 2 -9.11 10.75 -2.70
CA ARG A 2 -7.91 11.55 -3.02
C ARG A 2 -6.91 11.43 -1.88
N LEU A 3 -5.64 11.22 -2.20
CA LEU A 3 -4.55 11.06 -1.22
C LEU A 3 -3.56 12.24 -1.20
N ASN A 4 -3.75 13.20 -2.09
CA ASN A 4 -2.94 14.41 -2.21
C ASN A 4 -3.38 15.55 -1.28
N ASP A 5 -4.19 15.24 -0.26
CA ASP A 5 -4.66 16.18 0.76
C ASP A 5 -3.65 16.37 1.90
N GLY A 6 -2.49 15.70 1.83
CA GLY A 6 -1.44 15.76 2.85
C GLY A 6 -1.79 15.02 4.14
N GLN A 7 -2.94 14.32 4.22
CA GLN A 7 -3.32 13.57 5.40
C GLN A 7 -2.74 12.16 5.38
N LEU A 8 -2.04 11.81 6.46
CA LEU A 8 -1.52 10.45 6.66
C LEU A 8 -2.62 9.54 7.20
N ARG A 9 -2.79 8.39 6.56
CA ARG A 9 -3.73 7.34 6.94
C ARG A 9 -3.01 5.98 6.96
N ILE A 10 -3.66 4.98 7.53
CA ILE A 10 -3.17 3.61 7.63
C ILE A 10 -4.19 2.68 7.00
N VAL A 11 -3.75 1.78 6.12
CA VAL A 11 -4.59 0.68 5.61
C VAL A 11 -4.88 -0.28 6.76
N SER A 12 -6.14 -0.64 6.99
CA SER A 12 -6.49 -1.54 8.10
C SER A 12 -5.81 -2.91 7.97
N GLN A 13 -5.67 -3.65 9.07
CA GLN A 13 -5.01 -4.97 9.11
C GLN A 13 -5.85 -6.10 8.47
N ARG A 14 -6.91 -5.77 7.73
CA ARG A 14 -7.76 -6.75 7.03
C ARG A 14 -7.15 -7.12 5.69
N ARG A 15 -7.70 -8.13 5.04
CA ARG A 15 -7.41 -8.54 3.65
C ARG A 15 -7.86 -7.47 2.64
N ASN A 16 -7.14 -6.35 2.58
CA ASN A 16 -7.42 -5.21 1.72
C ASN A 16 -6.13 -4.43 1.37
N GLY A 17 -6.25 -3.45 0.50
CA GLY A 17 -5.14 -2.56 0.17
C GLY A 17 -5.50 -1.52 -0.87
N LEU A 18 -4.48 -0.83 -1.34
CA LEU A 18 -4.58 0.18 -2.39
C LEU A 18 -3.51 -0.06 -3.44
N ILE A 19 -3.87 0.10 -4.71
CA ILE A 19 -2.91 0.32 -5.78
C ILE A 19 -2.91 1.83 -6.05
N LEU A 20 -1.76 2.46 -5.84
CA LEU A 20 -1.56 3.88 -6.13
C LEU A 20 -0.89 4.01 -7.49
N TYR A 21 -1.51 4.74 -8.40
CA TYR A 21 -0.88 5.15 -9.64
C TYR A 21 -0.15 6.47 -9.38
N LYS A 22 1.18 6.41 -9.42
CA LYS A 22 2.08 7.55 -9.31
C LYS A 22 2.62 7.92 -10.68
N SER A 23 3.31 9.05 -10.76
CA SER A 23 3.77 9.61 -12.04
C SER A 23 4.62 8.65 -12.89
N TYR A 24 5.36 7.73 -12.26
CA TYR A 24 6.30 6.85 -12.95
C TYR A 24 6.14 5.36 -12.64
N HIS A 25 5.27 4.99 -11.71
CA HIS A 25 5.08 3.60 -11.30
C HIS A 25 3.72 3.41 -10.62
N ALA A 26 3.31 2.15 -10.51
CA ALA A 26 2.23 1.76 -9.61
C ALA A 26 2.82 1.16 -8.33
N GLU A 27 2.21 1.46 -7.19
CA GLU A 27 2.65 0.96 -5.89
C GLU A 27 1.50 0.31 -5.14
N PHE A 28 1.70 -0.90 -4.63
CA PHE A 28 0.73 -1.54 -3.76
C PHE A 28 0.96 -1.17 -2.29
N VAL A 29 -0.08 -0.66 -1.63
CA VAL A 29 -0.12 -0.34 -0.20
C VAL A 29 -0.97 -1.38 0.50
N GLY A 30 -0.30 -2.33 1.16
CA GLY A 30 -0.98 -3.42 1.84
C GLY A 30 -1.37 -3.12 3.29
N PRO A 31 -1.94 -4.13 3.99
CA PRO A 31 -2.43 -4.01 5.35
C PRO A 31 -1.40 -3.43 6.33
N GLY A 32 -1.87 -2.51 7.16
CA GLY A 32 -1.08 -1.80 8.17
C GLY A 32 -0.11 -0.75 7.62
N ALA A 33 0.01 -0.57 6.31
CA ALA A 33 0.93 0.37 5.72
C ALA A 33 0.40 1.81 5.73
N ALA A 34 1.33 2.76 5.82
CA ALA A 34 1.07 4.19 5.68
C ALA A 34 0.66 4.56 4.25
N VAL A 35 -0.36 5.40 4.11
CA VAL A 35 -0.86 5.93 2.83
C VAL A 35 -1.23 7.41 2.97
N GLY A 36 -1.02 8.21 1.93
CA GLY A 36 -1.22 9.66 1.93
C GLY A 36 -0.05 10.42 2.52
N GLY A 37 -0.32 11.59 3.09
CA GLY A 37 0.72 12.47 3.59
C GLY A 37 1.68 12.95 2.49
N LEU A 38 2.92 13.22 2.86
CA LEU A 38 3.95 13.65 1.92
C LEU A 38 4.40 12.55 0.94
N LEU A 39 4.08 11.27 1.20
CA LEU A 39 4.57 10.14 0.40
C LEU A 39 3.82 9.97 -0.93
N ASP A 40 2.57 10.42 -0.98
CA ASP A 40 1.65 10.13 -2.08
C ASP A 40 1.06 11.42 -2.67
N LEU A 41 1.79 12.54 -2.56
CA LEU A 41 1.42 13.83 -3.17
C LEU A 41 1.36 13.75 -4.70
N ASP A 42 2.18 12.89 -5.30
CA ASP A 42 2.26 12.64 -6.74
C ASP A 42 1.28 11.53 -7.20
N CYS A 43 0.40 11.07 -6.31
CA CYS A 43 -0.62 10.08 -6.64
C CYS A 43 -1.67 10.69 -7.57
N GLN A 44 -1.82 10.09 -8.74
CA GLN A 44 -2.76 10.51 -9.78
C GLN A 44 -4.09 9.78 -9.63
N GLU A 45 -4.04 8.49 -9.34
CA GLU A 45 -5.22 7.64 -9.17
C GLU A 45 -5.03 6.61 -8.07
N VAL A 46 -6.15 6.16 -7.50
CA VAL A 46 -6.20 5.18 -6.41
C VAL A 46 -7.21 4.10 -6.76
N LEU A 47 -6.74 2.86 -6.79
CA LEU A 47 -7.58 1.68 -7.00
C LEU A 47 -7.67 0.87 -5.69
N PRO A 48 -8.84 0.78 -5.04
CA PRO A 48 -9.02 -0.05 -3.87
C PRO A 48 -8.98 -1.54 -4.21
N VAL A 49 -8.39 -2.34 -3.31
CA VAL A 49 -8.36 -3.80 -3.39
C VAL A 49 -9.05 -4.36 -2.15
N GLY A 50 -10.06 -5.20 -2.35
CA GLY A 50 -10.89 -5.72 -1.26
C GLY A 50 -11.77 -4.66 -0.60
N GLU A 51 -12.24 -4.95 0.62
CA GLU A 51 -13.05 -4.02 1.41
C GLU A 51 -12.14 -3.00 2.12
N LEU A 52 -11.84 -1.91 1.41
CA LEU A 52 -10.92 -0.88 1.89
C LEU A 52 -11.43 -0.21 3.16
N CYS A 53 -10.57 -0.15 4.17
CA CYS A 53 -10.78 0.62 5.38
C CYS A 53 -9.49 1.37 5.75
N LEU A 54 -9.59 2.69 5.93
CA LEU A 54 -8.48 3.56 6.30
C LEU A 54 -8.66 4.10 7.70
N LEU A 55 -7.57 4.07 8.47
CA LEU A 55 -7.51 4.51 9.86
C LEU A 55 -6.63 5.76 9.98
N SER A 56 -6.95 6.63 10.93
CA SER A 56 -6.05 7.72 11.31
C SER A 56 -5.05 7.19 12.35
N PRO A 57 -3.74 7.48 12.22
CA PRO A 57 -2.78 7.11 13.26
C PRO A 57 -2.99 7.94 14.52
N ASN A 58 -2.94 7.32 15.69
CA ASN A 58 -3.16 7.95 16.99
C ASN A 58 -1.87 8.29 17.74
N SER A 59 -0.73 7.71 17.33
CA SER A 59 0.55 7.90 18.01
C SER A 59 1.73 8.05 17.04
N ARG A 60 2.89 8.44 17.57
CA ARG A 60 4.13 8.48 16.78
C ARG A 60 4.61 7.07 16.44
N GLU A 61 4.43 6.15 17.37
CA GLU A 61 4.82 4.75 17.28
C GLU A 61 4.02 4.04 16.18
N GLU A 62 2.71 4.30 16.11
CA GLU A 62 1.84 3.79 15.04
C GLU A 62 2.29 4.30 13.66
N ARG A 63 2.62 5.59 13.55
CA ARG A 63 3.14 6.18 12.31
C ARG A 63 4.44 5.52 11.88
N GLN A 64 5.40 5.37 12.80
CA GLN A 64 6.69 4.72 12.53
C GLN A 64 6.50 3.28 12.07
N ARG A 65 5.61 2.52 12.73
CA ARG A 65 5.27 1.15 12.35
C ARG A 65 4.62 1.10 10.96
N ALA A 66 3.68 1.98 10.66
CA ALA A 66 3.01 2.04 9.37
C ALA A 66 3.98 2.36 8.22
N TYR A 67 4.95 3.26 8.45
CA TYR A 67 6.03 3.51 7.49
C TYR A 67 6.98 2.31 7.33
N ALA A 68 7.26 1.58 8.41
CA ALA A 68 8.07 0.37 8.32
C ALA A 68 7.36 -0.73 7.51
N LEU A 69 6.07 -0.94 7.76
CA LEU A 69 5.22 -1.87 6.98
C LEU A 69 5.14 -1.44 5.51
N ARG A 70 5.02 -0.14 5.24
CA ARG A 70 5.05 0.39 3.85
C ARG A 70 6.28 -0.09 3.08
N ARG A 71 7.47 0.03 3.67
CA ARG A 71 8.72 -0.45 3.05
C ARG A 71 8.75 -1.97 2.87
N GLN A 72 8.19 -2.72 3.81
CA GLN A 72 8.11 -4.18 3.71
C GLN A 72 7.22 -4.59 2.53
N TRP A 73 6.08 -3.93 2.34
CA TRP A 73 5.21 -4.16 1.18
C TRP A 73 5.91 -3.85 -0.14
N THR A 74 6.62 -2.73 -0.24
CA THR A 74 7.40 -2.41 -1.45
C THR A 74 8.37 -3.53 -1.81
N ARG A 75 9.14 -4.02 -0.82
CA ARG A 75 10.10 -5.13 -1.02
C ARG A 75 9.42 -6.45 -1.39
N LEU A 76 8.29 -6.76 -0.74
CA LEU A 76 7.54 -7.97 -1.03
C LEU A 76 7.01 -7.96 -2.47
N ILE A 77 6.46 -6.84 -2.92
CA ILE A 77 5.94 -6.69 -4.29
C ILE A 77 7.09 -6.75 -5.31
N GLU A 78 8.24 -6.15 -5.03
CA GLU A 78 9.44 -6.30 -5.86
C GLU A 78 9.87 -7.77 -5.97
N GLN A 79 9.89 -8.52 -4.86
CA GLN A 79 10.21 -9.96 -4.86
C GLN A 79 9.18 -10.81 -5.59
N ILE A 80 7.90 -10.45 -5.50
CA ILE A 80 6.83 -11.16 -6.21
C ILE A 80 6.95 -10.88 -7.71
N THR A 81 7.11 -9.62 -8.09
CA THR A 81 7.15 -9.17 -9.49
C THR A 81 8.40 -9.64 -10.23
N SER A 82 9.51 -9.91 -9.52
CA SER A 82 10.73 -10.48 -10.10
C SER A 82 10.63 -11.98 -10.47
N ARG A 83 9.55 -12.67 -10.10
CA ARG A 83 9.35 -14.09 -10.46
C ARG A 83 9.11 -14.24 -11.96
N GLN A 84 9.71 -15.28 -12.55
CA GLN A 84 9.75 -15.50 -14.00
C GLN A 84 8.37 -15.69 -14.61
N THR A 85 7.51 -16.54 -14.02
CA THR A 85 6.23 -16.88 -14.63
C THR A 85 5.06 -16.05 -14.10
N PRO A 86 4.13 -15.61 -14.96
CA PRO A 86 2.94 -14.88 -14.52
C PRO A 86 2.11 -15.64 -13.49
N LEU A 87 2.01 -16.97 -13.60
CA LEU A 87 1.27 -17.81 -12.67
C LEU A 87 1.86 -17.74 -11.25
N GLN A 88 3.19 -17.84 -11.12
CA GLN A 88 3.86 -17.72 -9.82
C GLN A 88 3.66 -16.34 -9.19
N ARG A 89 3.65 -15.28 -10.01
CA ARG A 89 3.36 -13.91 -9.54
C ARG A 89 1.94 -13.83 -9.00
N ALA A 90 0.95 -14.26 -9.80
CA ALA A 90 -0.46 -14.20 -9.44
C ALA A 90 -0.76 -15.00 -8.16
N GLN A 91 -0.24 -16.23 -8.04
CA GLN A 91 -0.38 -17.05 -6.84
C GLN A 91 0.15 -16.34 -5.60
N LYS A 92 1.36 -15.76 -5.69
CA LYS A 92 1.95 -15.07 -4.55
C LYS A 92 1.21 -13.81 -4.17
N ILE A 93 0.66 -13.05 -5.13
CA ILE A 93 -0.20 -11.89 -4.83
C ILE A 93 -1.44 -12.34 -4.05
N ILE A 94 -2.14 -13.37 -4.53
CA ILE A 94 -3.38 -13.87 -3.91
C ILE A 94 -3.12 -14.41 -2.50
N GLU A 95 -1.97 -15.02 -2.22
CA GLU A 95 -1.62 -15.49 -0.88
C GLU A 95 -1.47 -14.36 0.16
N GLN A 96 -1.16 -13.14 -0.28
CA GLN A 96 -0.99 -11.98 0.62
C GLN A 96 -2.29 -11.20 0.85
N LEU A 97 -3.25 -11.34 -0.07
CA LEU A 97 -4.55 -10.67 -0.03
C LEU A 97 -5.59 -11.49 0.71
#